data_AF-D8FDZ3-F1
#
_entry.id   AF-D8FDZ3-F1
#
_cell.length_a   1.000
_cell.length_b   1.000
_cell.length_c   1.000
_cell.angle_alpha   90.00
_cell.angle_beta   90.00
_cell.angle_gamma   90.00
#
_symmetry.space_group_name_H-M   'P 1'
#
loop_
_entity.id
_entity.type
_entity.pdbx_description
1 polymer ?
#
loop_
_entity_poly.entity_id
_entity_poly.type
_entity_poly.pdbx_seq_one_letter_code
_entity_poly.pdbx_strand_id
1 'polypeptide(L)' 'MSDLFDRAVQKARKLPEAEKNVIATIILEELEDEDRWKKAFSKSQDALAKLAAEAIEEDRKGQTKELDPDLL' A
#
# COMPACT_ATOMS: atom_id res chain seq x y z
N MET A 1 -11.83 11.96 18.19
CA MET A 1 -11.66 10.50 18.28
C MET A 1 -12.51 9.87 17.19
N SER A 2 -12.01 8.84 16.50
CA SER A 2 -12.71 8.21 15.37
C SER A 2 -13.75 7.22 15.90
N ASP A 3 -15.04 7.50 15.65
CA ASP A 3 -16.17 6.62 16.05
C ASP A 3 -15.96 5.17 15.60
N LEU A 4 -15.40 4.98 14.40
CA LEU A 4 -15.23 3.66 13.81
C LEU A 4 -14.14 2.84 14.52
N PHE A 5 -12.99 3.45 14.82
CA PHE A 5 -11.90 2.76 15.51
C PHE A 5 -12.31 2.34 16.92
N ASP A 6 -12.95 3.26 17.66
CA ASP A 6 -13.41 2.99 19.01
C ASP A 6 -14.44 1.84 19.04
N ARG A 7 -15.37 1.82 18.08
CA ARG A 7 -16.34 0.71 17.93
C ARG A 7 -15.67 -0.60 17.56
N ALA A 8 -14.66 -0.59 16.69
CA ALA A 8 -13.91 -1.80 16.32
C ALA A 8 -13.17 -2.39 17.53
N VAL A 9 -12.46 -1.54 18.29
CA VAL A 9 -11.76 -1.96 19.52
C VAL A 9 -12.75 -2.49 20.56
N GLN A 10 -13.89 -1.83 20.76
CA GLN A 10 -14.92 -2.30 21.69
C GLN A 10 -15.47 -3.68 21.31
N LYS A 11 -15.65 -3.97 20.02
CA LYS A 11 -16.05 -5.31 19.56
C LYS A 11 -14.94 -6.33 19.78
N ALA A 12 -13.71 -6.01 19.39
CA ALA A 12 -12.55 -6.90 19.55
C ALA A 12 -12.32 -7.28 21.03
N ARG A 13 -12.52 -6.33 21.96
CA ARG A 13 -12.40 -6.57 23.41
C ARG A 13 -13.34 -7.66 23.95
N LYS A 14 -14.46 -7.92 23.28
CA LYS A 14 -15.44 -8.95 23.68
C LYS A 14 -15.09 -10.35 23.18
N LEU A 15 -14.10 -10.50 22.32
CA LEU A 15 -13.69 -11.77 21.74
C LEU A 15 -12.81 -12.59 22.72
N PRO A 16 -12.67 -13.91 22.50
CA PRO A 16 -11.67 -14.74 23.17
C PRO A 16 -10.25 -14.21 22.97
N GLU A 17 -9.35 -14.55 23.90
CA GLU A 17 -7.98 -14.04 23.89
C GLU A 17 -7.18 -14.43 22.63
N ALA A 18 -7.39 -15.65 22.13
CA ALA A 18 -6.77 -16.11 20.91
C ALA A 18 -7.15 -15.23 19.71
N GLU A 19 -8.43 -14.88 19.57
CA GLU A 19 -8.92 -14.03 18.49
C GLU A 19 -8.45 -12.59 18.62
N LYS A 20 -8.39 -12.05 19.85
CA LYS A 20 -7.81 -10.73 20.13
C LYS A 20 -6.37 -10.64 19.67
N ASN A 21 -5.57 -11.67 19.98
CA ASN A 21 -4.16 -11.71 19.60
C ASN A 21 -4.00 -11.77 18.09
N VAL A 22 -4.80 -12.57 17.38
CA VAL A 22 -4.80 -12.59 15.91
C VAL A 22 -5.10 -11.20 15.33
N ILE A 23 -6.15 -10.53 15.83
CA ILE A 23 -6.49 -9.18 15.38
C ILE A 23 -5.37 -8.17 15.69
N ALA A 24 -4.78 -8.26 16.88
CA ALA A 24 -3.69 -7.38 17.29
C ALA A 24 -2.46 -7.57 16.39
N THR A 25 -2.08 -8.81 16.09
CA THR A 25 -0.98 -9.12 15.17
C THR A 25 -1.22 -8.49 13.80
N ILE A 26 -2.39 -8.70 13.20
CA ILE A 26 -2.73 -8.13 11.88
C ILE A 26 -2.62 -6.60 11.91
N ILE A 27 -3.19 -5.94 12.92
CA ILE A 27 -3.13 -4.46 13.01
C ILE A 27 -1.68 -3.98 13.12
N LEU A 28 -0.85 -4.64 13.92
CA LEU A 28 0.55 -4.24 14.10
C LEU A 28 1.36 -4.44 12.82
N GLU A 29 1.18 -5.58 12.15
CA GLU A 29 1.83 -5.87 10.87
C GLU A 29 1.47 -4.81 9.82
N GLU A 30 0.18 -4.53 9.61
CA GLU A 30 -0.27 -3.51 8.65
C GLU A 30 0.30 -2.11 8.94
N LEU A 31 0.42 -1.72 10.22
CA LEU A 31 1.00 -0.44 10.60
C LEU A 31 2.51 -0.39 10.33
N GLU A 32 3.23 -1.50 10.57
CA GLU A 32 4.65 -1.60 10.25
C GLU A 32 4.89 -1.61 8.74
N ASP A 33 4.07 -2.33 7.98
CA ASP A 33 4.11 -2.38 6.52
C ASP A 33 3.90 -0.99 5.92
N GLU A 34 2.90 -0.25 6.40
CA GLU A 34 2.63 1.13 5.99
C GLU A 34 3.81 2.07 6.30
N ASP A 35 4.44 1.94 7.47
CA ASP A 35 5.62 2.73 7.83
C ASP A 35 6.84 2.39 6.94
N ARG A 36 7.07 1.10 6.68
CA ARG A 36 8.12 0.65 5.75
C ARG A 36 7.87 1.19 4.35
N TRP A 37 6.63 1.13 3.87
CA TRP A 37 6.26 1.64 2.55
C TRP A 37 6.48 3.16 2.47
N LYS A 38 6.01 3.93 3.46
CA LYS A 38 6.24 5.39 3.50
C LYS A 38 7.73 5.75 3.46
N LYS A 39 8.56 5.03 4.24
CA LYS A 39 10.02 5.22 4.25
C LYS A 39 10.68 4.87 2.92
N ALA A 40 10.25 3.78 2.27
CA ALA A 40 10.78 3.40 0.97
C ALA A 40 10.34 4.40 -0.12
N PHE A 41 9.06 4.74 -0.15
CA PHE A 41 8.46 5.61 -1.15
C PHE A 41 9.02 7.04 -1.10
N SER A 42 9.20 7.59 0.11
CA SER A 42 9.81 8.93 0.29
C SER A 42 11.23 9.03 -0.29
N LYS A 43 11.96 7.91 -0.40
CA LYS A 43 13.32 7.84 -0.98
C LYS A 43 13.34 7.47 -2.46
N SER A 44 12.19 7.18 -3.06
CA SER A 44 12.11 6.64 -4.43
C SER A 44 11.94 7.70 -5.53
N GLN A 45 11.81 8.98 -5.17
CA GLN A 45 11.41 10.04 -6.10
C GLN A 45 12.34 10.18 -7.31
N ASP A 46 13.67 10.14 -7.09
CA ASP A 46 14.64 10.24 -8.20
C ASP A 46 14.57 9.04 -9.15
N ALA A 47 14.40 7.84 -8.60
CA ALA A 47 14.26 6.61 -9.39
C ALA A 47 12.95 6.61 -10.19
N LEU A 48 11.84 7.02 -9.57
CA LEU A 48 10.55 7.16 -10.24
C LEU A 48 10.58 8.24 -11.32
N ALA A 49 11.24 9.38 -11.08
CA ALA A 49 11.42 10.43 -12.07
C ALA A 49 12.22 9.94 -13.28
N LYS A 50 13.28 9.15 -13.04
CA LYS A 50 14.06 8.52 -14.10
C LYS A 50 13.20 7.54 -14.93
N LEU A 51 12.46 6.65 -14.27
CA LEU A 51 11.57 5.71 -14.95
C LEU A 51 10.50 6.43 -15.79
N ALA A 52 9.93 7.52 -15.27
CA ALA A 52 8.97 8.33 -16.02
C ALA A 52 9.60 8.99 -17.25
N ALA A 53 10.82 9.52 -17.12
CA ALA A 53 11.54 10.11 -18.25
C ALA A 53 11.87 9.06 -19.33
N GLU A 54 12.28 7.87 -18.92
CA GLU A 54 12.53 6.73 -19.82
C GLU A 54 11.27 6.34 -20.58
N ALA A 55 10.14 6.14 -19.88
CA ALA A 55 8.87 5.78 -20.50
C ALA A 55 8.38 6.83 -21.52
N ILE A 56 8.52 8.12 -21.20
CA ILE A 56 8.17 9.21 -22.14
C ILE A 56 9.06 9.17 -23.38
N GLU A 57 10.34 8.86 -23.22
CA GLU A 57 11.29 8.80 -24.33
C GLU A 57 11.04 7.58 -25.23
N GLU A 58 10.70 6.44 -24.64
CA GLU A 58 10.28 5.23 -25.37
C GLU A 58 9.02 5.50 -26.20
N ASP A 59 8.03 6.19 -25.61
CA ASP A 59 6.80 6.58 -26.31
C ASP A 59 7.08 7.49 -27.50
N ARG A 60 7.92 8.53 -27.31
CA ARG A 60 8.36 9.42 -28.39
C ARG A 60 9.10 8.71 -29.51
N LYS A 61 9.78 7.60 -29.21
CA LYS A 61 10.45 6.74 -30.20
C LYS A 61 9.52 5.74 -30.87
N GLY A 62 8.24 5.70 -30.50
CA GLY A 62 7.27 4.72 -31.00
C GLY A 62 7.57 3.30 -30.50
N GLN A 63 8.22 3.17 -29.34
CA GLN A 63 8.57 1.88 -28.72
C GLN A 63 7.49 1.38 -27.75
N THR A 64 6.42 2.16 -27.57
CA THR A 64 5.24 1.80 -26.78
C THR A 64 4.14 1.21 -27.65
N LYS A 65 3.17 0.57 -27.01
CA LYS A 65 1.93 0.09 -27.64
C LYS A 65 0.75 0.50 -26.79
N GLU A 66 -0.40 0.66 -27.41
CA GLU A 66 -1.65 0.91 -26.70
C GLU A 66 -1.96 -0.26 -25.76
N LEU A 67 -2.42 0.06 -24.54
CA LEU A 67 -2.82 -0.93 -23.57
C LEU A 67 -4.23 -1.42 -23.93
N ASP A 68 -4.34 -2.71 -24.25
CA ASP A 68 -5.63 -3.40 -24.42
C ASP A 68 -5.95 -4.16 -23.12
N PRO A 69 -6.93 -3.72 -22.32
CA PRO A 69 -7.29 -4.37 -21.06
C PRO A 69 -7.85 -5.78 -21.22
N ASP A 70 -8.41 -6.12 -22.39
CA ASP A 70 -9.00 -7.43 -22.64
C ASP A 70 -7.92 -8.50 -22.94
N LEU A 71 -6.66 -8.09 -23.08
CA LEU A 71 -5.48 -8.94 -23.32
C LEU A 71 -4.58 -9.11 -22.09
N LEU A 72 -5.03 -8.68 -20.91
CA LEU A 72 -4.29 -8.77 -19.63
C LEU A 72 -4.56 -10.07 -18.86
#